data_AF-A0A4D9CWZ1-F1
#
_entry.id   AF-A0A4D9CWZ1-F1
#
_cell.length_a   1.000
_cell.length_b   1.000
_cell.length_c   1.000
_cell.angle_alpha   90.00
_cell.angle_beta   90.00
_cell.angle_gamma   90.00
#
_symmetry.space_group_name_H-M   'P 1'
#
loop_
_entity.id
_entity.type
_entity.pdbx_description
1 polymer ?
#
loop_
_entity_poly.entity_id
_entity_poly.type
_entity_poly.pdbx_seq_one_letter_code
_entity_poly.pdbx_strand_id
1 'polypeptide(L)'
;MVKLNPSGNPVWAKSFGGSGGDVGRGISSDASGSSYTTGSFAGSMTVGNTTLTAAGTNDIFMIKLDPSGNPVWATSFGNTNSDVGYGIDLDASGSSYAIGTFVGSMTVGNTTLMAIGSADIFMIKLDPSGNPVWTTSFGGINTDSGYGIAVDASGSSYTTGAFVGSMTVGNTPSRLLVCGPFS
;
A
#
# COMPACT_ATOMS: atom_id res chain seq x y z
N MET A 1 -12.40 8.89 -4.26
CA MET A 1 -12.66 7.68 -5.07
C MET A 1 -13.94 7.86 -5.87
N VAL A 2 -13.96 7.38 -7.11
CA VAL A 2 -15.13 7.44 -8.00
C VAL A 2 -15.26 6.10 -8.71
N LYS A 3 -16.48 5.55 -8.78
CA LYS A 3 -16.82 4.42 -9.63
C LYS A 3 -17.66 4.91 -10.80
N LEU A 4 -17.23 4.58 -12.00
CA LEU A 4 -17.97 4.82 -13.23
C LEU A 4 -18.53 3.49 -13.76
N ASN A 5 -19.65 3.54 -14.48
CA ASN A 5 -20.12 2.39 -15.24
C ASN A 5 -19.35 2.30 -16.59
N PRO A 6 -19.55 1.24 -17.40
CA PRO A 6 -18.83 1.07 -18.67
C PRO A 6 -19.09 2.18 -19.71
N SER A 7 -20.17 2.95 -19.55
CA SER A 7 -20.46 4.12 -20.39
C SER A 7 -19.82 5.41 -19.86
N GLY A 8 -19.02 5.33 -18.79
CA GLY A 8 -18.37 6.48 -18.15
C GLY A 8 -19.26 7.27 -17.19
N ASN A 9 -20.49 6.83 -16.91
CA ASN A 9 -21.38 7.55 -16.02
C ASN A 9 -21.05 7.26 -14.55
N PRO A 10 -21.01 8.28 -13.66
CA PRO A 10 -20.78 8.06 -12.24
C PRO A 10 -21.84 7.18 -11.60
N VAL A 11 -21.40 6.11 -10.93
CA VAL A 11 -22.23 5.26 -10.07
C VAL A 11 -22.20 5.79 -8.64
N TRP A 12 -21.00 6.10 -8.14
CA TRP A 12 -20.82 6.77 -6.86
C TRP A 12 -19.51 7.56 -6.83
N ALA A 13 -19.46 8.56 -5.94
CA ALA A 13 -18.26 9.28 -5.57
C ALA A 13 -18.16 9.33 -4.04
N LYS A 14 -17.00 8.99 -3.50
CA LYS A 14 -16.72 8.95 -2.06
C LYS A 14 -15.42 9.69 -1.78
N SER A 15 -15.45 10.61 -0.83
CA SER A 15 -14.27 11.30 -0.30
C SER A 15 -14.04 10.84 1.13
N PHE A 16 -12.81 10.45 1.42
CA PHE A 16 -12.32 10.17 2.76
C PHE A 16 -11.09 11.03 2.97
N GLY A 17 -10.91 11.51 4.19
CA GLY A 17 -9.81 12.39 4.53
C GLY A 17 -10.03 13.05 5.89
N GLY A 18 -9.10 13.93 6.26
CA GLY A 18 -9.25 14.82 7.40
C GLY A 18 -8.68 16.21 7.12
N SER A 19 -8.11 16.84 8.14
CA SER A 19 -7.54 18.18 8.03
C SER A 19 -6.10 18.20 7.50
N GLY A 20 -5.44 17.04 7.44
CA GLY A 20 -4.10 16.87 6.87
C GLY A 20 -4.12 16.64 5.36
N GLY A 21 -2.93 16.43 4.79
CA GLY A 21 -2.78 16.07 3.38
C GLY A 21 -3.07 14.58 3.15
N ASP A 22 -4.05 14.28 2.31
CA ASP A 22 -4.47 12.92 2.00
C ASP A 22 -4.33 12.63 0.50
N VAL A 23 -3.62 11.55 0.15
CA VAL A 23 -3.33 11.20 -1.24
C VAL A 23 -3.59 9.72 -1.48
N GLY A 24 -4.62 9.40 -2.26
CA GLY A 24 -4.83 8.06 -2.80
C GLY A 24 -3.92 7.81 -4.00
N ARG A 25 -3.24 6.66 -4.04
CA ARG A 25 -2.21 6.34 -5.04
C ARG A 25 -2.46 5.05 -5.80
N GLY A 26 -2.87 3.99 -5.10
CA GLY A 26 -3.15 2.68 -5.69
C GLY A 26 -4.61 2.27 -5.49
N ILE A 27 -5.20 1.60 -6.47
CA ILE A 27 -6.53 1.01 -6.37
C ILE A 27 -6.59 -0.32 -7.13
N SER A 28 -7.27 -1.31 -6.55
CA SER A 28 -7.67 -2.56 -7.21
C SER A 28 -9.12 -2.89 -6.84
N SER A 29 -9.71 -3.88 -7.51
CA SER A 29 -11.08 -4.33 -7.24
C SER A 29 -11.19 -5.84 -7.32
N ASP A 30 -12.00 -6.44 -6.44
CA ASP A 30 -12.29 -7.86 -6.53
C ASP A 30 -13.39 -8.17 -7.56
N ALA A 31 -13.61 -9.46 -7.83
CA ALA A 31 -14.64 -9.93 -8.77
C ALA A 31 -16.08 -9.61 -8.32
N SER A 32 -16.30 -9.30 -7.03
CA SER A 32 -17.60 -8.85 -6.52
C SER A 32 -17.84 -7.35 -6.77
N GLY A 33 -16.80 -6.62 -7.17
CA GLY A 33 -16.82 -5.18 -7.41
C GLY A 33 -16.53 -4.34 -6.17
N SER A 34 -16.02 -4.94 -5.09
CA SER A 34 -15.47 -4.20 -3.94
C SER A 34 -14.15 -3.56 -4.34
N SER A 35 -13.87 -2.34 -3.87
CA SER A 35 -12.66 -1.61 -4.21
C SER A 35 -11.70 -1.55 -3.02
N TYR A 36 -10.40 -1.69 -3.29
CA TYR A 36 -9.33 -1.64 -2.32
C TYR A 36 -8.36 -0.52 -2.72
N THR A 37 -8.07 0.40 -1.80
CA THR A 37 -7.26 1.59 -2.09
C THR A 37 -6.13 1.71 -1.09
N THR A 38 -4.97 2.15 -1.56
CA THR A 38 -3.85 2.56 -0.71
C THR A 38 -3.34 3.96 -1.07
N GLY A 39 -2.58 4.55 -0.16
CA GLY A 39 -2.06 5.89 -0.29
C GLY A 39 -1.33 6.33 0.97
N SER A 40 -1.30 7.64 1.20
CA SER A 40 -0.76 8.25 2.41
C SER A 40 -1.73 9.30 2.97
N PHE A 41 -1.76 9.47 4.28
CA PHE A 41 -2.58 10.47 4.96
C PHE A 41 -1.81 11.11 6.12
N ALA A 42 -2.16 12.34 6.49
CA ALA A 42 -1.55 13.06 7.61
C ALA A 42 -2.59 13.43 8.67
N GLY A 43 -2.19 13.42 9.94
CA GLY A 43 -3.10 13.72 11.04
C GLY A 43 -4.13 12.62 11.25
N SER A 44 -5.42 12.90 11.03
CA SER A 44 -6.48 11.90 11.12
C SER A 44 -7.26 11.79 9.82
N MET A 45 -7.76 10.60 9.52
CA MET A 45 -8.63 10.34 8.39
C MET A 45 -9.83 9.50 8.84
N THR A 46 -11.04 9.94 8.52
CA THR A 46 -12.26 9.18 8.84
C THR A 46 -12.81 8.49 7.60
N VAL A 47 -13.03 7.17 7.72
CA VAL A 47 -13.58 6.29 6.68
C VAL A 47 -14.80 5.58 7.26
N GLY A 48 -15.99 6.13 7.01
CA GLY A 48 -17.22 5.64 7.64
C GLY A 48 -17.17 5.86 9.15
N ASN A 49 -17.22 4.77 9.92
CA ASN A 49 -17.17 4.81 11.39
C ASN A 49 -15.75 4.57 11.94
N THR A 50 -14.75 4.38 11.07
CA THR A 50 -13.37 4.14 11.46
C THR A 50 -12.56 5.43 11.31
N THR A 51 -11.92 5.87 12.40
CA THR A 51 -10.96 6.97 12.38
C THR A 51 -9.55 6.40 12.48
N LEU A 52 -8.73 6.67 11.47
CA LEU A 52 -7.30 6.39 11.46
C LEU A 52 -6.55 7.63 11.93
N THR A 53 -5.46 7.42 12.66
CA THR A 53 -4.56 8.50 13.11
C THR A 53 -3.15 8.13 12.71
N ALA A 54 -2.49 9.01 11.95
CA ALA A 54 -1.11 8.85 11.58
C ALA A 54 -0.22 9.00 12.82
N ALA A 55 0.73 8.08 12.99
CA ALA A 55 1.78 8.15 14.00
C ALA A 55 2.89 9.13 13.58
N GLY A 56 3.11 9.29 12.27
CA GLY A 56 4.16 10.12 11.70
C GLY A 56 3.64 11.31 10.91
N THR A 57 4.47 11.79 9.98
CA THR A 57 4.11 12.93 9.11
C THR A 57 3.07 12.51 8.09
N ASN A 58 3.29 11.36 7.46
CA ASN A 58 2.29 10.68 6.65
C ASN A 58 2.39 9.18 6.92
N ASP A 59 1.26 8.53 7.10
CA ASP A 59 1.21 7.08 7.26
C ASP A 59 0.45 6.47 6.08
N ILE A 60 0.70 5.18 5.84
CA ILE A 60 -0.01 4.42 4.82
C ILE A 60 -1.44 4.19 5.31
N PHE A 61 -2.41 4.31 4.41
CA PHE A 61 -3.72 3.72 4.63
C PHE A 61 -4.00 2.59 3.65
N MET A 62 -4.87 1.67 4.06
CA MET A 62 -5.55 0.71 3.20
C MET A 62 -7.04 0.74 3.52
N ILE A 63 -7.88 0.83 2.50
CA ILE A 63 -9.34 0.92 2.63
C ILE A 63 -9.98 -0.10 1.71
N LYS A 64 -10.98 -0.84 2.23
CA LYS A 64 -11.92 -1.62 1.42
C LYS A 64 -13.30 -0.99 1.46
N LEU A 65 -13.90 -0.81 0.29
CA LEU A 65 -15.31 -0.46 0.12
C LEU A 65 -16.07 -1.58 -0.55
N ASP A 66 -17.34 -1.74 -0.20
CA ASP A 66 -18.26 -2.63 -0.89
C ASP A 66 -18.60 -2.09 -2.31
N PRO A 67 -19.31 -2.86 -3.15
CA PRO A 67 -19.64 -2.44 -4.51
C PRO A 67 -20.47 -1.16 -4.62
N SER A 68 -21.18 -0.79 -3.54
CA SER A 68 -21.98 0.43 -3.39
C SER A 68 -21.17 1.61 -2.83
N GLY A 69 -19.89 1.40 -2.53
CA GLY A 69 -18.98 2.41 -1.99
C GLY A 69 -19.13 2.62 -0.48
N ASN A 70 -19.73 1.68 0.26
CA ASN A 70 -19.76 1.75 1.72
C ASN A 70 -18.47 1.16 2.30
N PRO A 71 -17.86 1.80 3.31
CA PRO A 71 -16.68 1.26 3.99
C PRO A 71 -16.94 -0.11 4.61
N VAL A 72 -16.07 -1.07 4.29
CA VAL A 72 -16.04 -2.41 4.92
C VAL A 72 -15.00 -2.42 6.04
N TRP A 73 -13.79 -1.98 5.73
CA TRP A 73 -12.73 -1.77 6.70
C TRP A 73 -11.77 -0.68 6.23
N ALA A 74 -11.05 -0.10 7.19
CA ALA A 74 -9.94 0.80 6.95
C ALA A 74 -8.86 0.53 8.00
N THR A 75 -7.61 0.53 7.59
CA THR A 75 -6.45 0.32 8.46
C THR A 75 -5.28 1.20 8.01
N SER A 76 -4.32 1.44 8.90
CA SER A 76 -3.14 2.25 8.62
C SER A 76 -1.88 1.61 9.18
N PHE A 77 -0.76 1.89 8.52
CA PHE A 77 0.56 1.42 8.92
C PHE A 77 1.59 2.54 8.78
N GLY A 78 2.46 2.64 9.78
CA GLY A 78 3.52 3.64 9.82
C GLY A 78 4.17 3.68 11.18
N ASN A 79 5.05 4.66 11.36
CA ASN A 79 5.62 5.03 12.66
C ASN A 79 5.92 6.53 12.66
N THR A 80 6.98 7.00 13.32
CA THR A 80 7.27 8.43 13.46
C THR A 80 7.61 9.17 12.16
N ASN A 81 7.90 8.46 11.07
CA ASN A 81 8.39 9.05 9.82
C ASN A 81 7.30 9.15 8.75
N SER A 82 7.68 9.41 7.49
CA SER A 82 6.73 9.46 6.37
C SER A 82 6.78 8.14 5.60
N ASP A 83 5.65 7.46 5.55
CA ASP A 83 5.44 6.19 4.87
C ASP A 83 4.36 6.34 3.80
N VAL A 84 4.55 5.70 2.64
CA VAL A 84 3.68 5.93 1.47
C VAL A 84 3.38 4.62 0.76
N GLY A 85 2.09 4.26 0.66
CA GLY A 85 1.61 3.17 -0.20
C GLY A 85 1.43 3.64 -1.63
N TYR A 86 2.06 2.97 -2.59
CA TYR A 86 2.00 3.33 -4.01
C TYR A 86 1.12 2.38 -4.83
N GLY A 87 1.19 1.08 -4.57
CA GLY A 87 0.46 0.06 -5.32
C GLY A 87 -0.30 -0.88 -4.41
N ILE A 88 -1.44 -1.38 -4.90
CA ILE A 88 -2.23 -2.43 -4.24
C ILE A 88 -2.82 -3.37 -5.28
N ASP A 89 -2.81 -4.66 -5.01
CA ASP A 89 -3.51 -5.66 -5.82
C ASP A 89 -4.04 -6.84 -4.96
N LEU A 90 -4.84 -7.72 -5.56
CA LEU A 90 -5.58 -8.76 -4.86
C LEU A 90 -5.30 -10.16 -5.42
N ASP A 91 -5.27 -11.17 -4.55
CA ASP A 91 -5.35 -12.57 -4.99
C ASP A 91 -6.82 -13.01 -5.19
N ALA A 92 -7.04 -14.21 -5.75
CA ALA A 92 -8.39 -14.74 -6.00
C ALA A 92 -9.22 -14.97 -4.73
N SER A 93 -8.59 -14.99 -3.54
CA SER A 93 -9.29 -15.09 -2.25
C SER A 93 -9.74 -13.74 -1.71
N GLY A 94 -9.39 -12.64 -2.38
CA GLY A 94 -9.68 -11.27 -1.94
C GLY A 94 -8.70 -10.76 -0.89
N SER A 95 -7.58 -11.45 -0.70
CA SER A 95 -6.47 -11.02 0.13
C SER A 95 -5.74 -9.89 -0.58
N SER A 96 -5.43 -8.81 0.14
CA SER A 96 -4.84 -7.61 -0.45
C SER A 96 -3.34 -7.52 -0.22
N TYR A 97 -2.63 -7.02 -1.21
CA TYR A 97 -1.18 -6.90 -1.23
C TYR A 97 -0.83 -5.45 -1.55
N ALA A 98 -0.23 -4.73 -0.60
CA ALA A 98 0.21 -3.36 -0.80
C ALA A 98 1.73 -3.28 -0.88
N ILE A 99 2.22 -2.37 -1.73
CA ILE A 99 3.64 -2.05 -1.87
C ILE A 99 3.85 -0.54 -1.75
N GLY A 100 4.98 -0.15 -1.17
CA GLY A 100 5.36 1.25 -1.14
C GLY A 100 6.76 1.49 -0.58
N THR A 101 6.96 2.63 0.05
CA THR A 101 8.21 2.97 0.76
C THR A 101 7.91 3.28 2.23
N PHE A 102 8.85 2.95 3.11
CA PHE A 102 8.78 3.28 4.53
C PHE A 102 10.14 3.76 5.06
N VAL A 103 10.12 4.57 6.12
CA VAL A 103 11.32 5.19 6.69
C VAL A 103 11.52 4.75 8.15
N GLY A 104 12.71 4.22 8.45
CA GLY A 104 13.08 3.80 9.79
C GLY A 104 12.45 2.47 10.18
N SER A 105 11.25 2.47 10.76
CA SER A 105 10.61 1.22 11.22
C SER A 105 9.10 1.24 10.99
N MET A 106 8.52 0.07 10.77
CA MET A 106 7.08 -0.09 10.59
C MET A 106 6.61 -1.39 11.22
N THR A 107 5.56 -1.32 12.06
CA THR A 107 4.96 -2.51 12.65
C THR A 107 3.66 -2.85 11.94
N VAL A 108 3.56 -4.08 11.45
CA VAL A 108 2.39 -4.61 10.75
C VAL A 108 1.99 -5.91 11.45
N GLY A 109 0.88 -5.87 12.19
CA GLY A 109 0.51 -6.96 13.09
C GLY A 109 1.59 -7.17 14.16
N ASN A 110 2.16 -8.39 14.22
CA ASN A 110 3.21 -8.76 15.18
C ASN A 110 4.63 -8.66 14.60
N THR A 111 4.80 -8.12 13.40
CA THR A 111 6.09 -8.04 12.71
C THR A 111 6.53 -6.60 12.57
N THR A 112 7.74 -6.31 13.01
CA THR A 112 8.38 -5.00 12.83
C THR A 112 9.41 -5.08 11.70
N LEU A 113 9.20 -4.29 10.66
CA LEU A 113 10.18 -4.04 9.60
C LEU A 113 11.13 -2.94 10.05
N MET A 114 12.40 -3.09 9.68
CA MET A 114 13.44 -2.08 9.86
C MET A 114 14.03 -1.76 8.49
N ALA A 115 14.06 -0.48 8.13
CA ALA A 115 14.76 -0.02 6.94
C ALA A 115 16.27 -0.14 7.18
N ILE A 116 16.98 -0.62 6.16
CA ILE A 116 18.44 -0.68 6.12
C ILE A 116 18.98 0.70 5.74
N GLY A 117 18.35 1.34 4.75
CA GLY A 117 18.73 2.64 4.24
C GLY A 117 17.87 3.78 4.80
N SER A 118 17.89 4.90 4.08
CA SER A 118 17.03 6.07 4.38
C SER A 118 15.55 5.76 4.21
N ALA A 119 15.18 4.94 3.23
CA ALA A 119 13.84 4.42 3.06
C ALA A 119 13.93 3.11 2.28
N ASP A 120 13.14 2.12 2.68
CA ASP A 120 13.13 0.81 2.02
C ASP A 120 11.74 0.51 1.46
N ILE A 121 11.68 -0.50 0.59
CA ILE A 121 10.41 -1.01 0.07
C ILE A 121 9.75 -1.84 1.16
N PHE A 122 8.46 -1.60 1.43
CA PHE A 122 7.65 -2.55 2.19
C PHE A 122 6.72 -3.33 1.26
N MET A 123 6.31 -4.50 1.71
CA MET A 123 5.23 -5.25 1.12
C MET A 123 4.37 -5.89 2.21
N ILE A 124 3.07 -5.62 2.19
CA ILE A 124 2.10 -6.06 3.20
C ILE A 124 1.04 -6.93 2.53
N LYS A 125 0.76 -8.10 3.12
CA LYS A 125 -0.43 -8.90 2.81
C LYS A 125 -1.44 -8.80 3.94
N LEU A 126 -2.68 -8.44 3.62
CA LEU A 126 -3.84 -8.52 4.49
C LEU A 126 -4.82 -9.61 4.03
N ASP A 127 -5.54 -10.21 4.96
CA ASP A 127 -6.67 -11.08 4.68
C ASP A 127 -7.89 -10.26 4.15
N PRO A 128 -8.95 -10.91 3.64
CA PRO A 128 -10.13 -10.19 3.13
C PRO A 128 -10.85 -9.31 4.16
N SER A 129 -10.61 -9.55 5.46
CA SER A 129 -11.14 -8.80 6.60
C SER A 129 -10.23 -7.65 7.03
N GLY A 130 -9.08 -7.46 6.38
CA GLY A 130 -8.13 -6.40 6.68
C GLY A 130 -7.11 -6.74 7.76
N ASN A 131 -7.01 -8.00 8.20
CA ASN A 131 -6.03 -8.40 9.20
C ASN A 131 -4.67 -8.71 8.56
N PRO A 132 -3.55 -8.28 9.17
CA PRO A 132 -2.21 -8.65 8.72
C PRO A 132 -2.00 -10.17 8.65
N VAL A 133 -1.55 -10.65 7.48
CA VAL A 133 -1.13 -12.05 7.27
C VAL A 133 0.38 -12.16 7.32
N TRP A 134 1.07 -11.33 6.55
CA TRP A 134 2.53 -11.21 6.59
C TRP A 134 2.96 -9.83 6.08
N THR A 135 4.19 -9.47 6.41
CA THR A 135 4.86 -8.28 5.86
C THR A 135 6.33 -8.60 5.60
N THR A 136 6.94 -7.94 4.62
CA THR A 136 8.37 -8.04 4.33
C THR A 136 8.90 -6.73 3.77
N SER A 137 10.22 -6.54 3.80
CA SER A 137 10.88 -5.37 3.22
C SER A 137 12.04 -5.76 2.32
N PHE A 138 12.33 -4.88 1.37
CA PHE A 138 13.44 -5.00 0.43
C PHE A 138 14.17 -3.67 0.34
N GLY A 139 15.51 -3.70 0.37
CA GLY A 139 16.28 -2.47 0.27
C GLY A 139 17.79 -2.69 0.34
N GLY A 140 18.49 -1.58 0.25
CA GLY A 140 19.92 -1.41 0.45
C GLY A 140 20.19 -0.27 1.43
N ILE A 141 21.37 0.33 1.34
CA ILE A 141 21.77 1.43 2.24
C ILE A 141 21.22 2.81 1.82
N ASN A 142 20.52 2.89 0.68
CA ASN A 142 20.00 4.11 0.09
C ASN A 142 18.46 4.12 0.10
N THR A 143 17.85 5.13 -0.52
CA THR A 143 16.40 5.18 -0.72
C THR A 143 15.96 4.22 -1.81
N ASP A 144 15.04 3.33 -1.46
CA ASP A 144 14.42 2.37 -2.35
C ASP A 144 12.88 2.48 -2.26
N SER A 145 12.19 2.33 -3.38
CA SER A 145 10.74 2.56 -3.47
C SER A 145 10.07 1.55 -4.38
N GLY A 146 9.05 0.86 -3.88
CA GLY A 146 8.16 0.05 -4.69
C GLY A 146 7.03 0.90 -5.24
N TYR A 147 6.68 0.73 -6.52
CA TYR A 147 5.65 1.52 -7.20
C TYR A 147 4.49 0.70 -7.73
N GLY A 148 4.77 -0.47 -8.30
CA GLY A 148 3.78 -1.32 -8.94
C GLY A 148 3.77 -2.71 -8.31
N ILE A 149 2.58 -3.31 -8.29
CA ILE A 149 2.38 -4.70 -7.90
C ILE A 149 1.30 -5.33 -8.79
N ALA A 150 1.53 -6.58 -9.19
CA ALA A 150 0.53 -7.47 -9.75
C ALA A 150 0.54 -8.78 -8.96
N VAL A 151 -0.64 -9.34 -8.69
CA VAL A 151 -0.81 -10.59 -7.95
C VAL A 151 -1.59 -11.59 -8.81
N ASP A 152 -1.07 -12.80 -8.94
CA ASP A 152 -1.78 -13.86 -9.65
C ASP A 152 -2.86 -14.53 -8.79
N ALA A 153 -3.71 -15.35 -9.41
CA ALA A 153 -4.79 -16.03 -8.71
C ALA A 153 -4.31 -16.98 -7.59
N SER A 154 -3.06 -17.45 -7.63
CA SER A 154 -2.45 -18.29 -6.60
C SER A 154 -1.85 -17.50 -5.44
N GLY A 155 -1.77 -16.17 -5.57
CA GLY A 155 -1.18 -15.26 -4.60
C GLY A 155 0.31 -15.01 -4.78
N SER A 156 0.90 -15.41 -5.93
CA SER A 156 2.26 -14.99 -6.29
C SER A 156 2.24 -13.53 -6.71
N SER A 157 3.28 -12.79 -6.35
CA SER A 157 3.34 -11.34 -6.56
C SER A 157 4.54 -10.93 -7.39
N TYR A 158 4.34 -9.91 -8.21
CA TYR A 158 5.33 -9.35 -9.12
C TYR A 158 5.37 -7.84 -8.88
N THR A 159 6.56 -7.30 -8.61
CA THR A 159 6.70 -5.92 -8.16
C THR A 159 7.66 -5.15 -9.05
N THR A 160 7.43 -3.83 -9.13
CA THR A 160 8.33 -2.88 -9.79
C THR A 160 8.64 -1.73 -8.85
N GLY A 161 9.78 -1.08 -9.06
CA GLY A 161 10.25 -0.02 -8.18
C GLY A 161 11.56 0.60 -8.67
N ALA A 162 12.11 1.46 -7.84
CA ALA A 162 13.43 2.06 -8.02
C ALA A 162 14.28 1.78 -6.78
N PHE A 163 15.58 1.57 -6.98
CA PHE A 163 16.56 1.41 -5.91
C PHE A 163 17.87 2.08 -6.32
N VAL A 164 18.70 2.43 -5.32
CA VAL A 164 20.03 3.02 -5.58
C VAL A 164 21.12 2.11 -5.05
N GLY A 165 22.03 1.69 -5.93
CA GLY A 165 23.18 0.86 -5.57
C GLY A 165 22.86 -0.63 -5.63
N SER A 166 22.85 -1.30 -4.48
CA SER A 166 22.58 -2.75 -4.37
C SER A 166 21.44 -3.00 -3.40
N MET A 167 20.50 -3.87 -3.79
CA MET A 167 19.37 -4.28 -2.98
C MET A 167 19.44 -5.78 -2.72
N THR A 168 19.06 -6.20 -1.52
CA THR A 168 18.88 -7.62 -1.18
C THR A 168 17.40 -7.98 -1.24
N VAL A 169 17.05 -9.01 -2.01
CA VAL A 169 15.69 -9.56 -2.09
C VAL A 169 15.74 -11.01 -1.63
N GLY A 170 15.26 -11.25 -0.41
CA GLY A 170 15.38 -12.56 0.24
C GLY A 170 16.85 -12.97 0.46
N ASN A 171 17.18 -14.23 0.18
CA ASN A 171 18.55 -14.74 0.29
C ASN A 171 19.39 -14.54 -0.99
N THR A 172 18.91 -13.73 -1.92
CA THR A 172 19.54 -13.50 -3.22
C THR A 172 20.02 -12.05 -3.32
N PRO A 173 21.34 -11.81 -3.48
CA PRO A 173 21.83 -10.53 -3.94
C PRO A 173 21.30 -10.28 -5.35
N SER A 174 20.27 -9.45 -5.48
CA SER A 174 19.67 -9.14 -6.77
C SER A 174 20.33 -7.90 -7.37
N ARG A 175 21.21 -8.11 -8.37
CA ARG A 175 21.48 -7.10 -9.40
C ARG A 175 20.37 -7.20 -10.45
N LEU A 176 19.15 -6.79 -10.10
CA LEU A 176 18.04 -6.80 -11.05
C LEU A 176 18.18 -5.60 -11.99
N LEU A 177 18.20 -5.86 -13.30
CA LEU A 177 18.10 -4.83 -14.34
C LEU A 177 16.73 -4.17 -14.26
N VAL A 178 16.67 -2.94 -13.74
CA VAL A 178 15.62 -1.95 -14.01
C VAL A 178 16.31 -0.62 -14.29
N CYS A 179 15.83 0.10 -15.29
CA CYS A 179 16.30 1.40 -15.78
C CYS A 179 16.77 2.32 -14.63
N GLY A 180 18.08 2.57 -14.56
CA GLY A 180 18.64 3.65 -13.72
C GLY A 180 18.16 5.03 -14.19
N PRO A 181 18.35 6.07 -13.37
CA PRO A 181 17.80 7.40 -13.66
C PRO A 181 18.34 7.94 -14.99
N PHE A 182 17.47 8.56 -15.78
CA PHE A 182 17.93 9.53 -16.76
C PHE A 182 18.62 10.67 -16.01
N SER A 183 19.88 10.90 -16.35
CA SER A 183 20.72 12.03 -15.93
C SER A 183 20.04 13.38 -16.13
#